data_AF-A0A7J6I250-F1
#
_entry.id   AF-A0A7J6I250-F1
#
_cell.length_a   1.000
_cell.length_b   1.000
_cell.length_c   1.000
_cell.angle_alpha   90.00
_cell.angle_beta   90.00
_cell.angle_gamma   90.00
#
_symmetry.space_group_name_H-M   'P 1'
#
loop_
_entity.id
_entity.type
_entity.pdbx_description
1 polymer ?
#
loop_
_entity_poly.entity_id
_entity_poly.type
_entity_poly.pdbx_seq_one_letter_code
_entity_poly.pdbx_strand_id
1 'polypeptide(L)'
;MACCIKFSLRCPSDTRRFASSCHLQNPSNLRLYNLLPTNPSSPNPKKISYSFARRRSSFTVKSHMATGEKKPISEERMLVYVPPHPLIKHWVSVLRNEQTPSPIFRNAMAELGRLLMYEAARDWLPTVVGEIQTPMDVATVEFIDPREPVAVIPILRAGLALAEHASSILPATKTYHLGIIRDEETLQPSIYLNKLPEKFPEDSRVFVVDPMLATGGTIVAALNLIKECGVENNQIKVISAIAAPPALQKLSETFPGLQVYTGIIDPTVDDKGYIIPGLGDAGDRSFGNAMAELGRLLMYEAARDWLPTVVGEIQTPMDVATVEFIDPREPVAVIPILRAGLALAEHASSILPATKTYHLGIIRDEETLQPSIYLNKLPEKFPEDSRVFVVDPMLATGGTIVAALNLIKECGVENNQIKVISAIAAPPALQKLSETFPGLQVYTGIIDPTVDDKGYIIPGLGDAGDRSFGT
;
A
#
# COMPACT_ATOMS: atom_id res chain seq x y z
N MET A 1 -21.06 6.68 40.22
CA MET A 1 -22.37 6.66 40.91
C MET A 1 -23.38 6.04 39.96
N ALA A 2 -24.06 4.98 40.43
CA ALA A 2 -25.21 4.27 39.84
C ALA A 2 -25.03 3.50 38.52
N CYS A 3 -24.95 2.18 38.69
CA CYS A 3 -25.17 1.09 37.74
C CYS A 3 -26.68 0.90 37.48
N CYS A 4 -27.07 0.46 36.27
CA CYS A 4 -28.18 -0.48 36.12
C CYS A 4 -28.07 -1.24 34.79
N ILE A 5 -27.87 -2.56 34.90
CA ILE A 5 -27.91 -3.56 33.83
C ILE A 5 -29.32 -4.16 33.81
N LYS A 6 -29.88 -4.43 32.62
CA LYS A 6 -30.81 -5.56 32.38
C LYS A 6 -30.86 -5.93 30.90
N PHE A 7 -30.46 -7.17 30.61
CA PHE A 7 -30.67 -7.89 29.35
C PHE A 7 -32.00 -8.66 29.39
N SER A 8 -32.66 -8.84 28.24
CA SER A 8 -33.26 -10.14 27.83
C SER A 8 -33.82 -10.11 26.41
N LEU A 9 -33.44 -11.12 25.63
CA LEU A 9 -33.83 -11.51 24.27
C LEU A 9 -35.32 -11.92 24.12
N ARG A 10 -35.88 -11.77 22.90
CA ARG A 10 -36.51 -12.86 22.09
C ARG A 10 -37.21 -12.34 20.82
N CYS A 11 -36.95 -13.01 19.68
CA CYS A 11 -37.85 -13.10 18.53
C CYS A 11 -39.00 -14.09 18.82
N PRO A 12 -40.10 -14.08 18.04
CA PRO A 12 -40.24 -15.15 17.04
C PRO A 12 -40.89 -14.73 15.69
N SER A 13 -40.97 -15.74 14.83
CA SER A 13 -41.15 -15.84 13.38
C SER A 13 -42.59 -15.71 12.83
N ASP A 14 -42.67 -15.50 11.51
CA ASP A 14 -43.44 -16.27 10.50
C ASP A 14 -44.40 -15.52 9.54
N THR A 15 -44.00 -15.54 8.25
CA THR A 15 -44.80 -15.66 6.99
C THR A 15 -45.67 -14.46 6.53
N ARG A 16 -45.85 -14.10 5.24
CA ARG A 16 -45.90 -14.82 3.95
C ARG A 16 -45.44 -13.94 2.76
N ARG A 17 -45.05 -14.63 1.67
CA ARG A 17 -44.82 -14.13 0.30
C ARG A 17 -46.07 -13.47 -0.31
N PHE A 18 -45.89 -12.44 -1.16
CA PHE A 18 -46.64 -12.24 -2.40
C PHE A 18 -45.80 -11.44 -3.40
N ALA A 19 -45.85 -11.84 -4.66
CA ALA A 19 -45.11 -11.27 -5.79
C ALA A 19 -45.97 -10.27 -6.59
N SER A 20 -45.24 -9.46 -7.36
CA SER A 20 -45.57 -8.82 -8.64
C SER A 20 -46.62 -7.68 -8.71
N SER A 21 -46.10 -6.52 -9.13
CA SER A 21 -46.48 -5.77 -10.35
C SER A 21 -46.99 -4.33 -10.16
N CYS A 22 -46.49 -3.50 -11.09
CA CYS A 22 -47.15 -2.33 -11.72
C CYS A 22 -46.88 -0.90 -11.19
N HIS A 23 -46.17 -0.18 -12.06
CA HIS A 23 -46.39 1.19 -12.54
C HIS A 23 -46.15 2.40 -11.63
N LEU A 24 -45.01 3.06 -11.86
CA LEU A 24 -44.76 4.47 -11.55
C LEU A 24 -45.33 5.35 -12.66
N GLN A 25 -46.31 6.20 -12.31
CA GLN A 25 -46.70 7.38 -13.08
C GLN A 25 -46.24 8.64 -12.36
N ASN A 26 -45.55 9.48 -13.12
CA ASN A 26 -45.14 10.85 -12.78
C ASN A 26 -46.37 11.78 -12.77
N PRO A 27 -46.39 12.84 -11.93
CA PRO A 27 -47.13 14.04 -12.23
C PRO A 27 -46.20 15.25 -12.38
N SER A 28 -46.18 15.78 -13.60
CA SER A 28 -45.81 17.16 -13.94
C SER A 28 -46.93 18.14 -13.59
N ASN A 29 -46.58 19.35 -13.15
CA ASN A 29 -47.29 20.63 -13.39
C ASN A 29 -46.42 21.78 -12.83
N LEU A 30 -45.82 22.65 -13.66
CA LEU A 30 -46.37 23.80 -14.41
C LEU A 30 -46.12 25.13 -13.67
N ARG A 31 -45.25 25.99 -14.22
CA ARG A 31 -45.62 27.33 -14.75
C ARG A 31 -44.47 28.06 -15.45
N LEU A 32 -44.75 28.43 -16.70
CA LEU A 32 -44.01 29.34 -17.58
C LEU A 32 -44.21 30.81 -17.19
N TYR A 33 -43.24 31.65 -17.54
CA TYR A 33 -43.51 32.89 -18.30
C TYR A 33 -42.46 33.04 -19.42
N ASN A 34 -42.98 33.20 -20.64
CA ASN A 34 -42.26 33.47 -21.89
C ASN A 34 -41.91 34.96 -22.02
N LEU A 35 -40.90 35.28 -22.84
CA LEU A 35 -41.01 36.12 -24.06
C LEU A 35 -39.66 36.12 -24.84
N LEU A 36 -39.74 35.83 -26.15
CA LEU A 36 -38.66 35.77 -27.16
C LEU A 36 -38.47 37.15 -27.87
N PRO A 37 -37.78 37.28 -29.04
CA PRO A 37 -36.34 37.55 -29.21
C PRO A 37 -36.05 38.75 -30.16
N THR A 38 -34.82 39.29 -30.21
CA THR A 38 -34.28 39.96 -31.42
C THR A 38 -32.74 40.03 -31.42
N ASN A 39 -32.15 39.54 -32.51
CA ASN A 39 -30.85 39.97 -33.07
C ASN A 39 -31.15 41.04 -34.14
N PRO A 40 -30.23 41.96 -34.54
CA PRO A 40 -28.89 41.59 -35.05
C PRO A 40 -27.75 42.63 -34.87
N SER A 41 -26.57 42.24 -35.38
CA SER A 41 -25.48 43.04 -35.98
C SER A 41 -24.16 43.26 -35.20
N SER A 42 -23.08 42.82 -35.86
CA SER A 42 -21.66 43.06 -35.58
C SER A 42 -21.21 44.49 -35.93
N PRO A 43 -20.10 45.00 -35.35
CA PRO A 43 -18.91 45.19 -36.21
C PRO A 43 -17.52 45.00 -35.53
N ASN A 44 -16.61 44.40 -36.30
CA ASN A 44 -15.12 44.49 -36.40
C ASN A 44 -14.16 44.66 -35.19
N PRO A 45 -12.97 44.00 -35.23
CA PRO A 45 -11.97 44.04 -34.16
C PRO A 45 -10.99 45.21 -34.30
N LYS A 46 -10.74 45.95 -33.21
CA LYS A 46 -9.62 46.90 -33.12
C LYS A 46 -8.40 46.21 -32.50
N LYS A 47 -7.30 46.21 -33.27
CA LYS A 47 -5.93 45.90 -32.84
C LYS A 47 -5.58 46.70 -31.57
N ILE A 48 -5.13 46.01 -30.52
CA ILE A 48 -4.43 46.61 -29.39
C ILE A 48 -2.98 46.14 -29.46
N SER A 49 -2.07 47.10 -29.57
CA SER A 49 -0.63 46.89 -29.60
C SER A 49 -0.11 46.66 -28.17
N TYR A 50 0.78 45.67 -28.02
CA TYR A 50 1.58 45.50 -26.81
C TYR A 50 2.72 46.52 -26.81
N SER A 51 2.82 47.32 -25.76
CA SER A 51 4.04 48.06 -25.42
C SER A 51 4.51 47.59 -24.04
N PHE A 52 5.63 46.85 -24.02
CA PHE A 52 6.33 46.48 -22.81
C PHE A 52 7.17 47.68 -22.36
N ALA A 53 6.84 48.27 -21.21
CA ALA A 53 7.73 49.15 -20.47
C ALA A 53 8.00 48.51 -19.09
N ARG A 54 9.19 47.91 -18.94
CA ARG A 54 9.70 47.39 -17.66
C ARG A 54 9.92 48.56 -16.68
N ARG A 55 9.16 48.62 -15.58
CA ARG A 55 9.57 49.32 -14.36
C ARG A 55 10.02 48.29 -13.32
N ARG A 56 11.32 48.28 -13.00
CA ARG A 56 11.85 47.60 -11.81
C ARG A 56 11.58 48.49 -10.60
N SER A 57 10.80 48.02 -9.63
CA SER A 57 10.81 48.53 -8.27
C SER A 57 11.14 47.38 -7.33
N SER A 58 12.33 47.43 -6.73
CA SER A 58 12.75 46.55 -5.65
C SER A 58 11.95 46.87 -4.38
N PHE A 59 11.06 45.97 -3.96
CA PHE A 59 10.45 46.02 -2.63
C PHE A 59 11.15 45.01 -1.72
N THR A 60 11.78 45.53 -0.67
CA THR A 60 12.31 44.74 0.45
C THR A 60 11.14 44.39 1.36
N VAL A 61 10.77 43.10 1.38
CA VAL A 61 9.76 42.55 2.30
C VAL A 61 10.39 42.39 3.68
N LYS A 62 9.86 43.07 4.69
CA LYS A 62 10.07 42.71 6.10
C LYS A 62 8.83 41.98 6.58
N SER A 63 8.96 40.70 6.91
CA SER A 63 7.93 39.90 7.56
C SER A 63 7.94 40.16 9.07
N HIS A 64 6.78 40.51 9.63
CA HIS A 64 6.53 40.40 11.07
C HIS A 64 5.35 39.43 11.26
N MET A 65 5.66 38.26 11.81
CA MET A 65 4.69 37.26 12.24
C MET A 65 4.19 37.61 13.65
N ALA A 66 2.89 37.77 13.81
CA ALA A 66 2.24 37.85 15.11
C ALA A 66 2.13 36.43 15.68
N THR A 67 2.94 36.11 16.69
CA THR A 67 2.86 34.84 17.43
C THR A 67 2.14 35.06 18.75
N GLY A 68 1.06 34.31 18.97
CA GLY A 68 0.53 34.10 20.32
C GLY A 68 1.56 33.33 21.14
N GLU A 69 1.76 33.73 22.39
CA GLU A 69 2.77 33.18 23.30
C GLU A 69 2.57 31.66 23.53
N LYS A 70 3.28 30.82 22.76
CA LYS A 70 3.57 29.43 23.14
C LYS A 70 4.90 29.43 23.88
N LYS A 71 4.90 28.94 25.12
CA LYS A 71 6.09 28.69 25.94
C LYS A 71 7.08 27.83 25.13
N PRO A 72 8.38 28.19 25.01
CA PRO A 72 9.31 27.46 24.15
C PRO A 72 9.51 26.05 24.71
N ILE A 73 8.94 25.07 24.01
CA ILE A 73 9.27 23.66 24.19
C ILE A 73 10.68 23.50 23.65
N SER A 74 11.62 22.98 24.43
CA SER A 74 13.02 22.79 23.99
C SER A 74 13.05 21.96 22.70
N GLU A 75 13.74 22.46 21.67
CA GLU A 75 13.83 21.84 20.33
C GLU A 75 14.39 20.40 20.33
N GLU A 76 15.01 19.98 21.44
CA GLU A 76 15.60 18.65 21.58
C GLU A 76 14.60 17.54 22.00
N ARG A 77 13.38 17.87 22.46
CA ARG A 77 12.44 16.86 22.97
C ARG A 77 11.55 16.31 21.86
N MET A 78 11.48 14.98 21.75
CA MET A 78 10.50 14.31 20.89
C MET A 78 9.07 14.64 21.36
N LEU A 79 8.16 14.88 20.42
CA LEU A 79 6.75 15.17 20.70
C LEU A 79 5.85 14.06 20.14
N VAL A 80 4.94 13.56 20.98
CA VAL A 80 3.92 12.60 20.58
C VAL A 80 2.56 13.26 20.65
N TYR A 81 1.88 13.31 19.51
CA TYR A 81 0.56 13.89 19.36
C TYR A 81 -0.48 12.79 19.22
N VAL A 82 -1.49 12.81 20.09
CA VAL A 82 -2.69 11.98 20.00
C VAL A 82 -3.88 12.92 19.84
N PRO A 83 -4.27 13.28 18.60
CA PRO A 83 -5.28 14.31 18.41
C PRO A 83 -6.62 13.87 19.02
N PRO A 84 -7.25 14.69 19.88
CA PRO A 84 -8.44 14.30 20.65
C PRO A 84 -9.73 14.38 19.82
N HIS A 85 -9.76 13.81 18.61
CA HIS A 85 -10.87 13.92 17.68
C HIS A 85 -11.80 12.68 17.71
N PRO A 86 -13.14 12.83 17.79
CA PRO A 86 -14.07 11.70 17.81
C PRO A 86 -13.97 10.77 16.58
N LEU A 87 -13.75 11.31 15.37
CA LEU A 87 -13.54 10.48 14.17
C LEU A 87 -12.26 9.64 14.23
N ILE A 88 -11.19 10.16 14.82
CA ILE A 88 -9.95 9.38 15.03
C ILE A 88 -10.25 8.21 15.97
N LYS A 89 -10.94 8.47 17.10
CA LYS A 89 -11.36 7.43 18.04
C LYS A 89 -12.29 6.39 17.39
N HIS A 90 -13.20 6.83 16.53
CA HIS A 90 -14.08 5.95 15.76
C HIS A 90 -13.28 4.99 14.89
N TRP A 91 -12.37 5.50 14.06
CA TRP A 91 -11.55 4.67 13.19
C TRP A 91 -10.62 3.74 13.96
N VAL A 92 -9.98 4.23 15.02
CA VAL A 92 -9.21 3.37 15.95
C VAL A 92 -10.09 2.23 16.49
N SER A 93 -11.35 2.49 16.84
CA SER A 93 -12.26 1.45 17.35
C SER A 93 -12.61 0.40 16.28
N VAL A 94 -12.82 0.83 15.02
CA VAL A 94 -13.03 -0.07 13.87
C VAL A 94 -11.79 -0.94 13.65
N LEU A 95 -10.59 -0.35 13.70
CA LEU A 95 -9.33 -1.08 13.60
C LEU A 95 -9.15 -2.08 14.75
N ARG A 96 -9.59 -1.78 15.97
CA ARG A 96 -9.46 -2.73 17.11
C ARG A 96 -10.42 -3.90 17.05
N ASN A 97 -11.61 -3.71 16.48
CA ASN A 97 -12.63 -4.74 16.49
C ASN A 97 -12.17 -5.93 15.63
N GLU A 98 -11.94 -7.08 16.25
CA GLU A 98 -11.54 -8.34 15.60
C GLU A 98 -12.51 -8.77 14.50
N GLN A 99 -13.80 -8.44 14.65
CA GLN A 99 -14.84 -8.81 13.69
C GLN A 99 -14.86 -7.92 12.43
N THR A 100 -14.05 -6.86 12.38
CA THR A 100 -13.98 -5.97 11.21
C THR A 100 -13.37 -6.72 10.02
N PRO A 101 -14.13 -6.90 8.91
CA PRO A 101 -13.62 -7.52 7.69
C PRO A 101 -12.53 -6.69 7.02
N SER A 102 -11.61 -7.33 6.29
CA SER A 102 -10.42 -6.68 5.73
C SER A 102 -10.70 -5.44 4.87
N PRO A 103 -11.71 -5.42 3.96
CA PRO A 103 -12.02 -4.21 3.19
C PRO A 103 -12.44 -3.02 4.07
N ILE A 104 -13.20 -3.29 5.14
CA ILE A 104 -13.62 -2.26 6.09
C ILE A 104 -12.44 -1.80 6.94
N PHE A 105 -11.58 -2.74 7.38
CA PHE A 105 -10.36 -2.43 8.12
C PHE A 105 -9.42 -1.55 7.30
N ARG A 106 -9.20 -1.90 6.02
CA ARG A 106 -8.35 -1.13 5.11
C ARG A 106 -8.89 0.29 4.89
N ASN A 107 -10.19 0.44 4.65
CA ASN A 107 -10.80 1.77 4.51
C ASN A 107 -10.70 2.59 5.81
N ALA A 108 -10.88 1.95 6.97
CA ALA A 108 -10.70 2.59 8.27
C ALA A 108 -9.24 3.05 8.48
N MET A 109 -8.27 2.24 8.04
CA MET A 109 -6.84 2.59 8.08
C MET A 109 -6.56 3.81 7.21
N ALA A 110 -7.08 3.83 5.98
CA ALA A 110 -6.91 4.94 5.05
C ALA A 110 -7.53 6.25 5.58
N GLU A 111 -8.75 6.20 6.13
CA GLU A 111 -9.39 7.37 6.74
C GLU A 111 -8.66 7.87 7.98
N LEU A 112 -8.17 6.95 8.83
CA LEU A 112 -7.36 7.34 9.99
C LEU A 112 -6.07 8.04 9.55
N GLY A 113 -5.37 7.50 8.57
CA GLY A 113 -4.14 8.10 8.02
C GLY A 113 -4.39 9.47 7.43
N ARG A 114 -5.47 9.64 6.66
CA ARG A 114 -5.90 10.94 6.12
C ARG A 114 -6.07 11.98 7.22
N LEU A 115 -6.76 11.63 8.31
CA LEU A 115 -6.99 12.53 9.44
C LEU A 115 -5.71 12.85 10.20
N LEU A 116 -4.86 11.85 10.45
CA LEU A 116 -3.59 12.06 11.17
C LEU A 116 -2.61 12.91 10.37
N MET A 117 -2.50 12.70 9.05
CA MET A 117 -1.68 13.55 8.19
C MET A 117 -2.24 14.96 8.09
N TYR A 118 -3.56 15.13 8.07
CA TYR A 118 -4.19 16.45 8.11
C TYR A 118 -3.83 17.21 9.40
N GLU A 119 -3.92 16.54 10.55
CA GLU A 119 -3.49 17.10 11.84
C GLU A 119 -1.98 17.39 11.87
N ALA A 120 -1.17 16.52 11.29
CA ALA A 120 0.27 16.68 11.24
C ALA A 120 0.71 17.81 10.28
N ALA A 121 -0.06 18.08 9.23
CA ALA A 121 0.23 19.11 8.25
C ALA A 121 -0.17 20.54 8.70
N ARG A 122 -1.02 20.65 9.74
CA ARG A 122 -1.72 21.88 10.17
C ARG A 122 -0.88 23.17 10.11
N ASP A 123 0.31 23.15 10.68
CA ASP A 123 1.22 24.32 10.76
C ASP A 123 2.60 24.02 10.13
N TRP A 124 2.66 23.10 9.15
CA TRP A 124 3.94 22.54 8.70
C TRP A 124 4.19 22.66 7.19
N LEU A 125 3.13 22.74 6.38
CA LEU A 125 3.25 22.78 4.92
C LEU A 125 3.94 24.07 4.44
N PRO A 126 4.70 24.01 3.33
CA PRO A 126 5.28 25.20 2.73
C PRO A 126 4.18 26.05 2.10
N THR A 127 4.21 27.36 2.35
CA THR A 127 3.26 28.30 1.76
C THR A 127 3.95 29.42 1.00
N VAL A 128 3.25 29.92 -0.01
CA VAL A 128 3.65 31.09 -0.80
C VAL A 128 2.49 32.06 -0.91
N VAL A 129 2.82 33.36 -0.80
CA VAL A 129 1.84 34.44 -0.96
C VAL A 129 1.88 34.94 -2.40
N GLY A 130 0.70 35.16 -2.98
CA GLY A 130 0.54 35.70 -4.32
C GLY A 130 -0.74 36.52 -4.47
N GLU A 131 -0.93 37.11 -5.64
CA GLU A 131 -2.15 37.81 -6.02
C GLU A 131 -2.91 37.00 -7.07
N ILE A 132 -4.22 36.92 -6.91
CA ILE A 132 -5.12 36.33 -7.91
C ILE A 132 -6.23 37.31 -8.29
N GLN A 133 -6.73 37.19 -9.52
CA GLN A 133 -7.97 37.84 -9.92
C GLN A 133 -9.14 36.98 -9.45
N THR A 134 -9.94 37.49 -8.52
CA THR A 134 -11.24 36.89 -8.17
C THR A 134 -12.32 37.38 -9.15
N PRO A 135 -13.52 36.80 -9.14
CA PRO A 135 -14.65 37.34 -9.90
C PRO A 135 -15.02 38.79 -9.54
N MET A 136 -14.57 39.31 -8.40
CA MET A 136 -14.93 40.64 -7.89
C MET A 136 -13.80 41.66 -7.98
N ASP A 137 -12.56 41.27 -7.64
CA ASP A 137 -11.34 42.10 -7.75
C ASP A 137 -10.07 41.27 -7.52
N VAL A 138 -8.89 41.89 -7.56
CA VAL A 138 -7.61 41.29 -7.14
C VAL A 138 -7.62 41.03 -5.63
N ALA A 139 -7.19 39.83 -5.24
CA ALA A 139 -7.04 39.45 -3.83
C ALA A 139 -5.65 38.86 -3.58
N THR A 140 -5.05 39.24 -2.45
CA THR A 140 -3.87 38.57 -1.91
C THR A 140 -4.29 37.26 -1.24
N VAL A 141 -3.61 36.17 -1.58
CA VAL A 141 -3.93 34.82 -1.12
C VAL A 141 -2.66 34.06 -0.78
N GLU A 142 -2.81 33.01 0.01
CA GLU A 142 -1.74 32.10 0.40
C GLU A 142 -2.04 30.70 -0.15
N PHE A 143 -1.05 30.08 -0.79
CA PHE A 143 -1.15 28.74 -1.37
C PHE A 143 -0.11 27.83 -0.76
N ILE A 144 -0.38 26.53 -0.74
CA ILE A 144 0.68 25.53 -0.56
C ILE A 144 1.64 25.62 -1.75
N ASP A 145 2.94 25.67 -1.52
CA ASP A 145 3.93 25.75 -2.60
C ASP A 145 4.03 24.42 -3.35
N PRO A 146 3.58 24.32 -4.61
CA PRO A 146 3.64 23.06 -5.36
C PRO A 146 5.08 22.67 -5.76
N ARG A 147 6.05 23.60 -5.63
CA ARG A 147 7.47 23.35 -5.97
C ARG A 147 8.21 22.59 -4.87
N GLU A 148 7.65 22.55 -3.67
CA GLU A 148 8.16 21.82 -2.50
C GLU A 148 7.20 20.66 -2.14
N PRO A 149 7.11 19.61 -2.97
CA PRO A 149 6.20 18.50 -2.71
C PRO A 149 6.59 17.76 -1.43
N VAL A 150 5.59 17.39 -0.64
CA VAL A 150 5.78 16.59 0.58
C VAL A 150 6.08 15.14 0.18
N ALA A 151 7.15 14.58 0.72
CA ALA A 151 7.48 13.18 0.53
C ALA A 151 6.64 12.31 1.48
N VAL A 152 6.02 11.25 0.95
CA VAL A 152 5.28 10.27 1.74
C VAL A 152 5.96 8.91 1.58
N ILE A 153 6.39 8.32 2.70
CA ILE A 153 7.19 7.09 2.73
C ILE A 153 6.44 6.04 3.55
N PRO A 154 5.49 5.29 2.95
CA PRO A 154 4.95 4.09 3.56
C PRO A 154 6.04 3.02 3.76
N ILE A 155 6.10 2.49 4.99
CA ILE A 155 6.83 1.26 5.29
C ILE A 155 5.91 0.08 4.91
N LEU A 156 6.35 -0.69 3.93
CA LEU A 156 5.59 -1.80 3.39
C LEU A 156 5.56 -2.97 4.38
N ARG A 157 4.45 -3.71 4.44
CA ARG A 157 3.25 -3.60 3.59
C ARG A 157 2.17 -2.67 4.15
N ALA A 158 1.93 -2.73 5.47
CA ALA A 158 0.79 -2.09 6.12
C ALA A 158 0.78 -0.55 6.01
N GLY A 159 1.94 0.10 5.90
CA GLY A 159 2.05 1.54 5.71
C GLY A 159 1.34 2.06 4.46
N LEU A 160 1.16 1.21 3.42
CA LEU A 160 0.41 1.60 2.24
C LEU A 160 -1.06 1.88 2.56
N ALA A 161 -1.69 1.02 3.36
CA ALA A 161 -3.10 1.20 3.74
C ALA A 161 -3.32 2.49 4.56
N LEU A 162 -2.34 2.90 5.37
CA LEU A 162 -2.39 4.15 6.13
C LEU A 162 -2.05 5.38 5.28
N ALA A 163 -1.25 5.22 4.22
CA ALA A 163 -0.88 6.32 3.33
C ALA A 163 -1.85 6.55 2.16
N GLU A 164 -2.79 5.64 1.93
CA GLU A 164 -3.68 5.57 0.76
C GLU A 164 -4.31 6.92 0.38
N HIS A 165 -4.80 7.68 1.36
CA HIS A 165 -5.50 8.94 1.13
C HIS A 165 -4.63 10.19 1.32
N ALA A 166 -3.31 10.05 1.34
CA ALA A 166 -2.40 11.19 1.48
C ALA A 166 -2.58 12.25 0.38
N SER A 167 -2.77 11.84 -0.88
CA SER A 167 -2.96 12.76 -2.01
C SER A 167 -4.30 13.52 -1.96
N SER A 168 -5.28 13.04 -1.19
CA SER A 168 -6.58 13.71 -1.02
C SER A 168 -6.49 14.99 -0.16
N ILE A 169 -5.44 15.11 0.67
CA ILE A 169 -5.23 16.25 1.57
C ILE A 169 -3.95 17.05 1.26
N LEU A 170 -2.98 16.46 0.56
CA LEU A 170 -1.70 17.09 0.22
C LEU A 170 -1.66 17.44 -1.28
N PRO A 171 -1.73 18.72 -1.66
CA PRO A 171 -1.84 19.14 -3.06
C PRO A 171 -0.66 18.74 -3.96
N ALA A 172 0.54 18.61 -3.38
CA ALA A 172 1.75 18.20 -4.08
C ALA A 172 2.51 17.18 -3.24
N THR A 173 2.61 15.95 -3.73
CA THR A 173 3.28 14.84 -3.02
C THR A 173 4.21 14.06 -3.94
N LYS A 174 5.21 13.42 -3.33
CA LYS A 174 6.03 12.38 -3.94
C LYS A 174 6.03 11.16 -3.04
N THR A 175 5.62 10.01 -3.56
CA THR A 175 5.59 8.76 -2.80
C THR A 175 6.85 7.94 -3.05
N TYR A 176 7.53 7.54 -1.99
CA TYR A 176 8.64 6.60 -2.01
C TYR A 176 8.26 5.34 -1.22
N HIS A 177 9.00 4.26 -1.41
CA HIS A 177 8.67 2.98 -0.78
C HIS A 177 9.89 2.40 -0.05
N LEU A 178 9.67 2.01 1.19
CA LEU A 178 10.61 1.22 1.98
C LEU A 178 9.98 -0.13 2.30
N GLY A 179 10.68 -1.21 1.98
CA GLY A 179 10.32 -2.56 2.38
C GLY A 179 11.26 -3.04 3.46
N ILE A 180 10.74 -3.19 4.67
CA ILE A 180 11.47 -3.67 5.84
C ILE A 180 10.68 -4.83 6.43
N ILE A 181 11.33 -5.98 6.59
CA ILE A 181 10.77 -7.15 7.24
C ILE A 181 11.44 -7.35 8.59
N ARG A 182 10.71 -7.86 9.57
CA ARG A 182 11.24 -8.20 10.88
C ARG A 182 11.46 -9.70 10.95
N ASP A 183 12.63 -10.11 11.40
CA ASP A 183 12.87 -11.50 11.78
C ASP A 183 12.05 -11.83 13.05
N GLU A 184 11.24 -12.89 12.99
CA GLU A 184 10.25 -13.18 14.05
C GLU A 184 10.89 -13.66 15.37
N GLU A 185 12.08 -14.24 15.31
CA GLU A 185 12.80 -14.75 16.49
C GLU A 185 13.67 -13.68 17.15
N THR A 186 14.44 -12.94 16.34
CA THR A 186 15.40 -11.94 16.81
C THR A 186 14.83 -10.53 16.92
N LEU A 187 13.66 -10.29 16.31
CA LEU A 187 13.00 -9.00 16.18
C LEU A 187 13.84 -7.93 15.47
N GLN A 188 14.89 -8.33 14.74
CA GLN A 188 15.75 -7.43 13.99
C GLN A 188 15.15 -7.10 12.62
N PRO A 189 15.24 -5.83 12.18
CA PRO A 189 14.77 -5.43 10.86
C PRO A 189 15.79 -5.80 9.76
N SER A 190 15.29 -6.25 8.61
CA SER A 190 16.03 -6.46 7.37
C SER A 190 15.38 -5.68 6.23
N ILE A 191 16.18 -4.95 5.46
CA ILE A 191 15.70 -4.09 4.37
C ILE A 191 15.72 -4.90 3.08
N TYR A 192 14.55 -5.11 2.48
CA TYR A 192 14.42 -5.83 1.20
C TYR A 192 14.09 -4.91 0.02
N LEU A 193 13.62 -3.68 0.29
CA LEU A 193 13.36 -2.67 -0.74
C LEU A 193 13.74 -1.29 -0.23
N ASN A 194 14.59 -0.60 -0.97
CA ASN A 194 14.87 0.82 -0.77
C ASN A 194 14.66 1.57 -2.10
N LYS A 195 13.64 2.42 -2.15
CA LYS A 195 13.35 3.30 -3.29
C LYS A 195 13.47 4.78 -2.92
N LEU A 196 14.19 5.10 -1.86
CA LEU A 196 14.56 6.47 -1.54
C LEU A 196 15.52 7.03 -2.60
N PRO A 197 15.50 8.35 -2.86
CA PRO A 197 16.54 8.98 -3.67
C PRO A 197 17.89 8.92 -2.93
N GLU A 198 18.99 9.05 -3.66
CA GLU A 198 20.33 9.16 -3.05
C GLU A 198 20.41 10.34 -2.07
N LYS A 199 19.73 11.44 -2.38
CA LYS A 199 19.63 12.62 -1.52
C LYS A 199 18.29 13.32 -1.69
N PHE A 200 17.69 13.74 -0.59
CA PHE A 200 16.52 14.62 -0.59
C PHE A 200 16.94 16.10 -0.78
N PRO A 201 16.10 16.94 -1.41
CA PRO A 201 16.26 18.39 -1.33
C PRO A 201 16.36 18.89 0.11
N GLU A 202 17.16 19.93 0.35
CA GLU A 202 17.51 20.42 1.70
C GLU A 202 16.28 20.77 2.56
N ASP A 203 15.23 21.35 1.97
CA ASP A 203 13.99 21.73 2.67
C ASP A 203 12.85 20.70 2.54
N SER A 204 13.19 19.44 2.25
CA SER A 204 12.19 18.38 2.11
C SER A 204 11.37 18.19 3.38
N ARG A 205 10.09 17.89 3.22
CA ARG A 205 9.19 17.51 4.30
C ARG A 205 8.76 16.08 4.09
N VAL A 206 8.96 15.23 5.09
CA VAL A 206 8.81 13.78 4.98
C VAL A 206 7.79 13.26 5.98
N PHE A 207 6.72 12.62 5.48
CA PHE A 207 5.88 11.73 6.26
C PHE A 207 6.43 10.31 6.18
N VAL A 208 6.76 9.72 7.33
CA VAL A 208 7.08 8.28 7.44
C VAL A 208 5.87 7.58 8.03
N VAL A 209 5.34 6.61 7.30
CA VAL A 209 4.02 6.05 7.59
C VAL A 209 4.15 4.57 7.96
N ASP A 210 3.87 4.27 9.23
CA ASP A 210 3.91 2.93 9.81
C ASP A 210 2.72 2.73 10.76
N PRO A 211 1.76 1.83 10.47
CA PRO A 211 0.56 1.68 11.27
C PRO A 211 0.82 1.26 12.71
N MET A 212 1.93 0.59 13.01
CA MET A 212 2.17 0.00 14.33
C MET A 212 3.57 0.31 14.87
N LEU A 213 3.67 1.29 15.77
CA LEU A 213 4.91 1.55 16.50
C LEU A 213 4.99 0.67 17.76
N ALA A 214 5.40 -0.59 17.59
CA ALA A 214 5.44 -1.60 18.66
C ALA A 214 6.76 -1.57 19.46
N THR A 215 7.79 -2.26 18.96
CA THR A 215 9.14 -2.33 19.58
C THR A 215 10.08 -1.24 19.07
N GLY A 216 9.72 -0.56 17.99
CA GLY A 216 10.49 0.52 17.38
C GLY A 216 11.61 0.07 16.43
N GLY A 217 11.87 -1.24 16.26
CA GLY A 217 12.93 -1.74 15.38
C GLY A 217 12.81 -1.27 13.93
N THR A 218 11.64 -1.52 13.32
CA THR A 218 11.34 -1.16 11.93
C THR A 218 11.44 0.34 11.67
N ILE A 219 10.76 1.15 12.48
CA ILE A 219 10.75 2.61 12.30
C ILE A 219 12.13 3.23 12.51
N VAL A 220 12.95 2.71 13.44
CA VAL A 220 14.33 3.19 13.65
C VAL A 220 15.19 2.90 12.42
N ALA A 221 15.09 1.70 11.85
CA ALA A 221 15.81 1.36 10.62
C ALA A 221 15.39 2.25 9.45
N ALA A 222 14.08 2.51 9.28
CA ALA A 222 13.58 3.40 8.26
C ALA A 222 14.08 4.85 8.43
N LEU A 223 14.03 5.39 9.64
CA LEU A 223 14.49 6.74 9.94
C LEU A 223 15.99 6.89 9.70
N ASN A 224 16.81 5.90 10.06
CA ASN A 224 18.25 5.92 9.76
C ASN A 224 18.52 6.02 8.25
N LEU A 225 17.85 5.21 7.42
CA LEU A 225 17.97 5.31 5.95
C LEU A 225 17.58 6.70 5.44
N ILE A 226 16.51 7.28 5.98
CA ILE A 226 16.02 8.60 5.57
C ILE A 226 17.03 9.70 5.96
N LYS A 227 17.66 9.57 7.13
CA LYS A 227 18.75 10.48 7.56
C LYS A 227 20.00 10.34 6.72
N GLU A 228 20.36 9.13 6.30
CA GLU A 228 21.46 8.90 5.35
C GLU A 228 21.22 9.62 4.01
N CYS A 229 19.96 9.78 3.61
CA CYS A 229 19.57 10.58 2.43
C CYS A 229 19.54 12.10 2.69
N GLY A 230 19.99 12.58 3.86
CA GLY A 230 20.15 14.00 4.19
C GLY A 230 18.92 14.71 4.74
N VAL A 231 17.97 13.97 5.34
CA VAL A 231 16.77 14.54 5.98
C VAL A 231 16.96 14.62 7.50
N GLU A 232 16.72 15.78 8.10
CA GLU A 232 16.85 15.98 9.55
C GLU A 232 15.56 15.67 10.33
N ASN A 233 15.69 15.46 11.65
CA ASN A 233 14.56 15.02 12.49
C ASN A 233 13.36 16.01 12.47
N ASN A 234 13.61 17.31 12.37
CA ASN A 234 12.58 18.36 12.31
C ASN A 234 11.81 18.39 10.97
N GLN A 235 12.37 17.75 9.94
CA GLN A 235 11.75 17.56 8.63
C GLN A 235 10.92 16.30 8.53
N ILE A 236 10.89 15.49 9.60
CA ILE A 236 10.20 14.22 9.62
C ILE A 236 9.01 14.28 10.57
N LYS A 237 7.86 13.80 10.08
CA LYS A 237 6.70 13.48 10.91
C LYS A 237 6.34 12.01 10.72
N VAL A 238 6.36 11.25 11.82
CA VAL A 238 5.95 9.85 11.81
C VAL A 238 4.44 9.78 12.00
N ILE A 239 3.76 9.01 11.15
CA ILE A 239 2.31 8.81 11.18
C ILE A 239 2.03 7.34 11.49
N SER A 240 1.24 7.09 12.54
CA SER A 240 0.92 5.73 12.97
C SER A 240 -0.52 5.58 13.45
N ALA A 241 -1.14 4.42 13.22
CA ALA A 241 -2.48 4.17 13.75
C ALA A 241 -2.42 3.96 15.28
N ILE A 242 -1.40 3.25 15.75
CA ILE A 242 -1.24 2.86 17.15
C ILE A 242 0.26 2.80 17.53
N ALA A 243 0.57 3.31 18.72
CA ALA A 243 1.93 3.25 19.28
C ALA A 243 1.95 2.63 20.66
N ALA A 244 3.11 2.10 21.07
CA ALA A 244 3.37 1.60 22.42
C ALA A 244 4.62 2.28 23.03
N PRO A 245 4.71 2.38 24.37
CA PRO A 245 5.84 3.00 25.06
C PRO A 245 7.23 2.50 24.63
N PRO A 246 7.49 1.20 24.38
CA PRO A 246 8.82 0.74 23.97
C PRO A 246 9.33 1.40 22.69
N ALA A 247 8.49 1.49 21.64
CA ALA A 247 8.86 2.20 20.42
C ALA A 247 9.07 3.70 20.66
N LEU A 248 8.19 4.34 21.42
CA LEU A 248 8.26 5.78 21.69
C LEU A 248 9.51 6.14 22.50
N GLN A 249 9.90 5.33 23.48
CA GLN A 249 11.14 5.53 24.25
C GLN A 249 12.36 5.41 23.34
N LYS A 250 12.42 4.33 22.55
CA LYS A 250 13.52 4.11 21.59
C LYS A 250 13.65 5.26 20.58
N LEU A 251 12.53 5.75 20.05
CA LEU A 251 12.50 6.91 19.16
C LEU A 251 12.95 8.19 19.87
N SER A 252 12.51 8.41 21.11
CA SER A 252 12.90 9.60 21.89
C SER A 252 14.39 9.66 22.18
N GLU A 253 15.03 8.51 22.41
CA GLU A 253 16.46 8.40 22.67
C GLU A 253 17.28 8.56 21.39
N THR A 254 16.79 8.02 20.27
CA THR A 254 17.54 7.95 19.01
C THR A 254 17.35 9.21 18.14
N PHE A 255 16.16 9.82 18.18
CA PHE A 255 15.76 10.90 17.28
C PHE A 255 15.17 12.09 18.08
N PRO A 256 16.02 12.88 18.76
CA PRO A 256 15.57 14.08 19.47
C PRO A 256 14.87 15.06 18.53
N GLY A 257 13.84 15.75 19.02
CA GLY A 257 13.04 16.71 18.24
C GLY A 257 12.07 16.09 17.21
N LEU A 258 12.05 14.77 17.04
CA LEU A 258 11.13 14.09 16.13
C LEU A 258 9.66 14.29 16.58
N GLN A 259 8.74 14.35 15.61
CA GLN A 259 7.30 14.41 15.89
C GLN A 259 6.61 13.12 15.45
N VAL A 260 5.85 12.52 16.36
CA VAL A 260 5.04 11.33 16.12
C VAL A 260 3.57 11.70 16.27
N TYR A 261 2.75 11.36 15.28
CA TYR A 261 1.30 11.50 15.32
C TYR A 261 0.68 10.12 15.30
N THR A 262 -0.14 9.84 16.32
CA THR A 262 -0.80 8.54 16.43
C THR A 262 -2.26 8.63 16.88
N GLY A 263 -3.07 7.67 16.44
CA GLY A 263 -4.48 7.59 16.83
C GLY A 263 -4.67 7.23 18.31
N ILE A 264 -3.77 6.43 18.88
CA ILE A 264 -3.80 5.99 20.27
C ILE A 264 -2.44 5.47 20.73
N ILE A 265 -2.15 5.59 22.03
CA ILE A 265 -1.02 4.94 22.68
C ILE A 265 -1.56 3.84 23.59
N ASP A 266 -1.11 2.61 23.37
CA ASP A 266 -1.48 1.45 24.18
C ASP A 266 -0.43 1.13 25.25
N PRO A 267 -0.82 0.43 26.34
CA PRO A 267 0.04 0.28 27.50
C PRO A 267 1.37 -0.44 27.27
N THR A 268 1.39 -1.49 26.43
CA THR A 268 2.55 -2.39 26.33
C THR A 268 2.61 -3.13 25.01
N VAL A 269 3.71 -3.86 24.82
CA VAL A 269 3.84 -4.95 23.85
C VAL A 269 3.94 -6.29 24.61
N ASP A 270 3.59 -7.39 23.96
CA ASP A 270 3.82 -8.76 24.45
C ASP A 270 5.21 -9.31 24.03
N ASP A 271 5.51 -10.55 24.42
CA ASP A 271 6.79 -11.22 24.12
C ASP A 271 7.02 -11.45 22.62
N LYS A 272 5.95 -11.45 21.81
CA LYS A 272 6.01 -11.58 20.35
C LYS A 272 6.11 -10.21 19.65
N GLY A 273 6.11 -9.13 20.43
CA GLY A 273 6.19 -7.76 19.95
C GLY A 273 4.89 -7.24 19.35
N TYR A 274 3.73 -7.82 19.69
CA TYR A 274 2.42 -7.25 19.40
C TYR A 274 2.02 -6.22 20.46
N ILE A 275 1.40 -5.13 20.02
CA ILE A 275 0.86 -4.10 20.94
C ILE A 275 -0.39 -4.67 21.63
N ILE A 276 -0.56 -4.41 22.93
CA ILE A 276 -1.70 -4.89 23.73
C ILE A 276 -2.46 -3.72 24.35
N PRO A 277 -3.80 -3.62 24.20
CA PRO A 277 -4.70 -4.56 23.49
C PRO A 277 -4.56 -4.55 21.95
N GLY A 278 -3.91 -3.55 21.36
CA GLY A 278 -3.53 -3.57 19.95
C GLY A 278 -4.66 -3.62 18.94
N LEU A 279 -4.29 -3.99 17.70
CA LEU A 279 -5.19 -4.23 16.58
C LEU A 279 -4.87 -5.52 15.80
N GLY A 280 -4.01 -6.39 16.34
CA GLY A 280 -3.48 -7.57 15.64
C GLY A 280 -2.40 -7.21 14.62
N ASP A 281 -2.27 -8.00 13.55
CA ASP A 281 -1.39 -7.67 12.43
C ASP A 281 -2.08 -6.72 11.44
N ALA A 282 -1.57 -5.51 11.29
CA ALA A 282 -2.16 -4.51 10.40
C ALA A 282 -2.10 -4.91 8.91
N GLY A 283 -1.05 -5.63 8.48
CA GLY A 283 -0.89 -6.06 7.10
C GLY A 283 -1.95 -7.09 6.73
N ASP A 284 -2.04 -8.17 7.50
CA ASP A 284 -3.00 -9.27 7.28
C ASP A 284 -4.42 -8.75 7.29
N ARG A 285 -4.72 -7.86 8.25
CA ARG A 285 -6.05 -7.27 8.37
C ARG A 285 -6.38 -6.26 7.28
N SER A 286 -5.39 -5.60 6.68
CA SER A 286 -5.62 -4.68 5.56
C SER A 286 -5.82 -5.39 4.22
N PHE A 287 -5.11 -6.48 3.96
CA PHE A 287 -5.02 -7.06 2.61
C PHE A 287 -5.63 -8.48 2.50
N GLY A 288 -5.92 -9.11 3.65
CA GLY A 288 -6.69 -10.34 3.74
C GLY A 288 -5.89 -11.61 3.42
N ASN A 289 -6.17 -12.68 4.18
CA ASN A 289 -5.44 -13.95 4.07
C ASN A 289 -5.93 -14.85 2.93
N ALA A 290 -7.03 -14.53 2.25
CA ALA A 290 -7.63 -15.44 1.27
C ALA A 290 -6.74 -15.68 0.04
N MET A 291 -6.13 -14.61 -0.50
CA MET A 291 -5.18 -14.73 -1.61
C MET A 291 -3.90 -15.44 -1.15
N ALA A 292 -3.37 -15.05 0.00
CA ALA A 292 -2.16 -15.67 0.58
C ALA A 292 -2.36 -17.16 0.88
N GLU A 293 -3.51 -17.55 1.42
CA GLU A 293 -3.84 -18.93 1.74
C GLU A 293 -4.07 -19.77 0.48
N LEU A 294 -4.75 -19.22 -0.53
CA LEU A 294 -4.86 -19.87 -1.84
C LEU A 294 -3.46 -20.11 -2.44
N GLY A 295 -2.59 -19.10 -2.39
CA GLY A 295 -1.21 -19.22 -2.85
C GLY A 295 -0.42 -20.30 -2.10
N ARG A 296 -0.55 -20.35 -0.77
CA ARG A 296 0.03 -21.39 0.08
C ARG A 296 -0.43 -22.78 -0.35
N LEU A 297 -1.73 -22.99 -0.54
CA LEU A 297 -2.29 -24.28 -0.93
C LEU A 297 -1.85 -24.70 -2.34
N LEU A 298 -1.83 -23.77 -3.29
CA LEU A 298 -1.39 -24.05 -4.66
C LEU A 298 0.11 -24.36 -4.73
N MET A 299 0.94 -23.63 -3.99
CA MET A 299 2.38 -23.90 -3.90
C MET A 299 2.65 -25.22 -3.19
N TYR A 300 1.91 -25.55 -2.14
CA TYR A 300 1.98 -26.85 -1.48
C TYR A 300 1.67 -27.98 -2.47
N GLU A 301 0.59 -27.85 -3.25
CA GLU A 301 0.23 -28.82 -4.29
C GLU A 301 1.32 -28.92 -5.37
N ALA A 302 1.85 -27.77 -5.79
CA ALA A 302 2.89 -27.68 -6.78
C ALA A 302 4.23 -28.25 -6.30
N ALA A 303 4.51 -28.19 -5.00
CA ALA A 303 5.74 -28.67 -4.39
C ALA A 303 5.73 -30.18 -4.10
N ARG A 304 4.54 -30.79 -3.92
CA ARG A 304 4.33 -32.14 -3.37
C ARG A 304 5.34 -33.19 -3.85
N ASP A 305 5.49 -33.34 -5.16
CA ASP A 305 6.35 -34.36 -5.79
C ASP A 305 7.50 -33.72 -6.60
N TRP A 306 7.84 -32.47 -6.28
CA TRP A 306 8.78 -31.68 -7.06
C TRP A 306 10.01 -31.25 -6.28
N LEU A 307 9.85 -30.98 -4.99
CA LEU A 307 10.97 -30.57 -4.16
C LEU A 307 12.02 -31.70 -4.05
N PRO A 308 13.30 -31.35 -4.03
CA PRO A 308 14.36 -32.32 -3.90
C PRO A 308 14.35 -32.89 -2.50
N THR A 309 14.52 -34.19 -2.41
CA THR A 309 14.61 -34.88 -1.14
C THR A 309 15.92 -35.64 -1.01
N VAL A 310 16.42 -35.70 0.22
CA VAL A 310 17.57 -36.49 0.61
C VAL A 310 17.18 -37.47 1.70
N VAL A 311 17.64 -38.70 1.57
CA VAL A 311 17.49 -39.71 2.60
C VAL A 311 18.63 -39.55 3.61
N GLY A 312 18.27 -39.48 4.89
CA GLY A 312 19.22 -39.40 5.99
C GLY A 312 18.79 -40.28 7.16
N GLU A 313 19.69 -40.45 8.12
CA GLU A 313 19.39 -41.09 9.39
C GLU A 313 19.30 -40.05 10.50
N ILE A 314 18.29 -40.18 11.36
CA ILE A 314 18.16 -39.37 12.57
C ILE A 314 18.10 -40.27 13.80
N GLN A 315 18.66 -39.77 14.89
CA GLN A 315 18.43 -40.36 16.21
C GLN A 315 17.07 -39.87 16.72
N THR A 316 16.10 -40.77 16.83
CA THR A 316 14.85 -40.50 17.55
C THR A 316 15.03 -40.83 19.05
N PRO A 317 14.07 -40.44 19.91
CA PRO A 317 14.10 -40.86 21.32
C PRO A 317 14.09 -42.37 21.56
N MET A 318 13.69 -43.17 20.55
CA MET A 318 13.55 -44.62 20.65
C MET A 318 14.70 -45.38 19.98
N ASP A 319 15.11 -44.96 18.79
CA ASP A 319 16.24 -45.55 18.03
C ASP A 319 16.61 -44.67 16.80
N VAL A 320 17.59 -45.09 16.01
CA VAL A 320 17.90 -44.52 14.69
C VAL A 320 16.76 -44.83 13.71
N ALA A 321 16.31 -43.81 13.00
CA ALA A 321 15.31 -43.93 11.94
C ALA A 321 15.84 -43.35 10.63
N THR A 322 15.63 -44.07 9.53
CA THR A 322 15.82 -43.55 8.17
C THR A 322 14.62 -42.69 7.80
N VAL A 323 14.88 -41.48 7.33
CA VAL A 323 13.88 -40.46 7.05
C VAL A 323 14.27 -39.69 5.80
N GLU A 324 13.28 -39.10 5.14
CA GLU A 324 13.46 -38.30 3.94
C GLU A 324 13.20 -36.83 4.27
N PHE A 325 14.12 -35.96 3.88
CA PHE A 325 14.07 -34.52 4.12
C PHE A 325 14.10 -33.77 2.82
N ILE A 326 13.48 -32.58 2.77
CA ILE A 326 13.74 -31.63 1.68
C ILE A 326 15.21 -31.23 1.74
N ASP A 327 15.94 -31.29 0.62
CA ASP A 327 17.34 -30.89 0.58
C ASP A 327 17.46 -29.36 0.68
N PRO A 328 17.97 -28.80 1.80
CA PRO A 328 18.06 -27.35 1.97
C PRO A 328 19.16 -26.73 1.10
N ARG A 329 20.01 -27.54 0.45
CA ARG A 329 21.10 -27.07 -0.40
C ARG A 329 20.64 -26.76 -1.82
N GLU A 330 19.52 -27.35 -2.24
CA GLU A 330 18.96 -27.12 -3.56
C GLU A 330 18.07 -25.87 -3.54
N PRO A 331 18.40 -24.83 -4.32
CA PRO A 331 17.76 -23.54 -4.20
C PRO A 331 16.33 -23.54 -4.76
N VAL A 332 15.38 -23.16 -3.90
CA VAL A 332 14.01 -22.83 -4.29
C VAL A 332 13.87 -21.31 -4.37
N ALA A 333 13.41 -20.82 -5.51
CA ALA A 333 13.16 -19.41 -5.74
C ALA A 333 11.66 -19.14 -5.91
N VAL A 334 11.19 -18.04 -5.35
CA VAL A 334 9.82 -17.55 -5.56
C VAL A 334 9.90 -16.16 -6.18
N ILE A 335 9.21 -15.97 -7.30
CA ILE A 335 9.26 -14.76 -8.12
C ILE A 335 7.85 -14.21 -8.27
N PRO A 336 7.35 -13.40 -7.31
CA PRO A 336 6.14 -12.62 -7.50
C PRO A 336 6.30 -11.59 -8.62
N ILE A 337 5.33 -11.58 -9.54
CA ILE A 337 5.15 -10.46 -10.46
C ILE A 337 4.49 -9.32 -9.69
N LEU A 338 5.24 -8.23 -9.51
CA LEU A 338 4.84 -7.06 -8.74
C LEU A 338 3.63 -6.36 -9.38
N ARG A 339 2.48 -6.62 -8.79
CA ARG A 339 2.00 -5.96 -7.56
C ARG A 339 1.13 -7.00 -6.87
N ALA A 340 0.18 -7.52 -7.62
CA ALA A 340 -0.73 -8.59 -7.26
C ALA A 340 -0.02 -9.88 -6.81
N GLY A 341 1.09 -10.28 -7.47
CA GLY A 341 1.81 -11.52 -7.16
C GLY A 341 2.36 -11.59 -5.73
N LEU A 342 2.58 -10.46 -5.08
CA LEU A 342 3.05 -10.42 -3.69
C LEU A 342 1.97 -10.97 -2.73
N ALA A 343 0.69 -10.69 -2.98
CA ALA A 343 -0.40 -11.20 -2.14
C ALA A 343 -0.54 -12.72 -2.22
N LEU A 344 -0.19 -13.32 -3.36
CA LEU A 344 -0.24 -14.78 -3.57
C LEU A 344 1.04 -15.48 -3.08
N ALA A 345 2.17 -14.76 -2.99
CA ALA A 345 3.45 -15.30 -2.53
C ALA A 345 3.72 -15.16 -1.03
N GLU A 346 2.84 -14.45 -0.29
CA GLU A 346 3.06 -14.04 1.10
C GLU A 346 3.45 -15.20 2.04
N HIS A 347 2.81 -16.36 1.90
CA HIS A 347 3.07 -17.54 2.74
C HIS A 347 4.04 -18.56 2.12
N ALA A 348 4.76 -18.21 1.06
CA ALA A 348 5.63 -19.18 0.37
C ALA A 348 6.72 -19.75 1.29
N SER A 349 7.35 -18.93 2.13
CA SER A 349 8.39 -19.37 3.08
C SER A 349 7.87 -20.31 4.17
N SER A 350 6.56 -20.31 4.45
CA SER A 350 5.96 -21.18 5.47
C SER A 350 5.90 -22.66 5.05
N ILE A 351 5.95 -22.93 3.74
CA ILE A 351 5.84 -24.26 3.15
C ILE A 351 7.08 -24.68 2.36
N LEU A 352 7.89 -23.72 1.91
CA LEU A 352 9.10 -23.95 1.13
C LEU A 352 10.33 -23.56 1.96
N PRO A 353 11.11 -24.53 2.48
CA PRO A 353 12.29 -24.25 3.27
C PRO A 353 13.38 -23.58 2.41
N ALA A 354 14.19 -22.70 3.02
CA ALA A 354 15.33 -22.01 2.39
C ALA A 354 14.99 -21.22 1.10
N THR A 355 13.74 -20.75 0.97
CA THR A 355 13.27 -20.02 -0.21
C THR A 355 13.96 -18.66 -0.38
N LYS A 356 14.40 -18.35 -1.61
CA LYS A 356 14.84 -17.01 -2.00
C LYS A 356 13.75 -16.29 -2.80
N THR A 357 13.38 -15.08 -2.37
CA THR A 357 12.40 -14.27 -3.09
C THR A 357 13.07 -13.26 -4.00
N TYR A 358 12.73 -13.29 -5.28
CA TYR A 358 13.12 -12.27 -6.27
C TYR A 358 11.89 -11.50 -6.74
N HIS A 359 12.08 -10.38 -7.41
CA HIS A 359 10.97 -9.52 -7.81
C HIS A 359 11.08 -9.10 -9.28
N LEU A 360 9.98 -9.25 -10.00
CA LEU A 360 9.81 -8.74 -11.36
C LEU A 360 8.67 -7.74 -11.38
N GLY A 361 8.95 -6.52 -11.83
CA GLY A 361 7.94 -5.50 -12.08
C GLY A 361 7.66 -5.41 -13.56
N ILE A 362 6.45 -5.79 -13.96
CA ILE A 362 5.98 -5.73 -15.33
C ILE A 362 4.63 -5.00 -15.33
N ILE A 363 4.52 -3.96 -16.14
CA ILE A 363 3.29 -3.20 -16.35
C ILE A 363 2.83 -3.40 -17.79
N ARG A 364 1.51 -3.41 -18.03
CA ARG A 364 0.96 -3.45 -19.38
C ARG A 364 0.55 -2.05 -19.80
N ASP A 365 0.77 -1.75 -21.06
CA ASP A 365 0.10 -0.62 -21.70
C ASP A 365 -1.42 -0.92 -21.81
N GLU A 366 -2.26 0.02 -21.39
CA GLU A 366 -3.71 -0.21 -21.26
C GLU A 366 -4.42 -0.32 -22.62
N GLU A 367 -3.85 0.25 -23.68
CA GLU A 367 -4.45 0.23 -25.03
C GLU A 367 -3.95 -0.96 -25.85
N THR A 368 -2.64 -1.23 -25.80
CA THR A 368 -1.99 -2.26 -26.63
C THR A 368 -1.82 -3.60 -25.92
N LEU A 369 -2.02 -3.64 -24.59
CA LEU A 369 -1.79 -4.79 -23.71
C LEU A 369 -0.36 -5.35 -23.75
N GLN A 370 0.60 -4.59 -24.30
CA GLN A 370 2.00 -4.99 -24.38
C GLN A 370 2.69 -4.83 -23.02
N PRO A 371 3.43 -5.85 -22.56
CA PRO A 371 4.16 -5.78 -21.31
C PRO A 371 5.42 -4.92 -21.45
N SER A 372 5.71 -4.12 -20.43
CA SER A 372 6.97 -3.39 -20.26
C SER A 372 7.55 -3.68 -18.87
N ILE A 373 8.85 -3.92 -18.82
CA ILE A 373 9.56 -4.28 -17.58
C ILE A 373 10.04 -2.99 -16.93
N TYR A 374 9.55 -2.70 -15.73
CA TYR A 374 9.98 -1.53 -14.94
C TYR A 374 10.89 -1.93 -13.76
N LEU A 375 10.94 -3.21 -13.41
CA LEU A 375 11.85 -3.73 -12.38
C LEU A 375 12.29 -5.15 -12.74
N ASN A 376 13.61 -5.38 -12.71
CA ASN A 376 14.19 -6.70 -12.76
C ASN A 376 15.16 -6.86 -11.58
N LYS A 377 14.85 -7.77 -10.65
CA LYS A 377 15.72 -8.14 -9.53
C LYS A 377 16.09 -9.62 -9.56
N LEU A 378 16.07 -10.24 -10.73
CA LEU A 378 16.61 -11.58 -10.93
C LEU A 378 18.15 -11.55 -10.84
N PRO A 379 18.81 -12.66 -10.45
CA PRO A 379 20.25 -12.78 -10.58
C PRO A 379 20.64 -12.85 -12.06
N GLU A 380 21.91 -12.57 -12.37
CA GLU A 380 22.44 -12.75 -13.74
C GLU A 380 22.28 -14.20 -14.21
N LYS A 381 22.49 -15.16 -13.30
CA LYS A 381 22.27 -16.59 -13.55
C LYS A 381 21.75 -17.27 -12.27
N PHE A 382 20.76 -18.13 -12.42
CA PHE A 382 20.34 -19.01 -11.32
C PHE A 382 21.34 -20.17 -11.16
N PRO A 383 21.54 -20.68 -9.93
CA PRO A 383 22.27 -21.92 -9.73
C PRO A 383 21.69 -23.06 -10.57
N GLU A 384 22.54 -24.00 -10.98
CA GLU A 384 22.11 -25.23 -11.65
C GLU A 384 21.08 -25.96 -10.76
N ASP A 385 20.07 -26.57 -11.39
CA ASP A 385 18.96 -27.27 -10.73
C ASP A 385 18.04 -26.41 -9.84
N SER A 386 18.13 -25.09 -9.92
CA SER A 386 17.18 -24.19 -9.24
C SER A 386 15.73 -24.53 -9.59
N ARG A 387 14.86 -24.53 -8.58
CA ARG A 387 13.40 -24.67 -8.76
C ARG A 387 12.75 -23.32 -8.57
N VAL A 388 11.96 -22.88 -9.55
CA VAL A 388 11.43 -21.53 -9.59
C VAL A 388 9.90 -21.56 -9.60
N PHE A 389 9.30 -20.96 -8.58
CA PHE A 389 7.89 -20.60 -8.57
C PHE A 389 7.73 -19.19 -9.14
N VAL A 390 6.93 -19.05 -10.19
CA VAL A 390 6.55 -17.74 -10.74
C VAL A 390 5.12 -17.46 -10.33
N VAL A 391 4.88 -16.34 -9.67
CA VAL A 391 3.61 -16.07 -9.00
C VAL A 391 2.95 -14.86 -9.63
N ASP A 392 1.84 -15.09 -10.33
CA ASP A 392 1.01 -14.06 -10.94
C ASP A 392 -0.46 -14.43 -10.68
N PRO A 393 -1.26 -13.65 -9.93
CA PRO A 393 -2.59 -14.07 -9.55
C PRO A 393 -3.57 -14.17 -10.72
N MET A 394 -3.27 -13.55 -11.87
CA MET A 394 -4.17 -13.49 -13.01
C MET A 394 -3.46 -13.82 -14.33
N LEU A 395 -3.73 -15.01 -14.85
CA LEU A 395 -3.29 -15.40 -16.19
C LEU A 395 -4.39 -15.12 -17.21
N ALA A 396 -4.50 -13.86 -17.66
CA ALA A 396 -5.55 -13.43 -18.58
C ALA A 396 -5.19 -13.63 -20.07
N THR A 397 -4.39 -12.72 -20.64
CA THR A 397 -3.93 -12.79 -22.03
C THR A 397 -2.58 -13.51 -22.19
N GLY A 398 -1.91 -13.78 -21.07
CA GLY A 398 -0.57 -14.40 -21.04
C GLY A 398 0.59 -13.43 -21.31
N GLY A 399 0.35 -12.16 -21.65
CA GLY A 399 1.42 -11.21 -22.00
C GLY A 399 2.47 -11.01 -20.89
N THR A 400 2.03 -10.70 -19.67
CA THR A 400 2.93 -10.46 -18.53
C THR A 400 3.73 -11.70 -18.16
N ILE A 401 3.05 -12.84 -18.00
CA ILE A 401 3.69 -14.08 -17.59
C ILE A 401 4.70 -14.57 -18.63
N VAL A 402 4.40 -14.41 -19.94
CA VAL A 402 5.36 -14.76 -21.00
C VAL A 402 6.61 -13.89 -20.93
N ALA A 403 6.45 -12.58 -20.72
CA ALA A 403 7.58 -11.67 -20.55
C ALA A 403 8.43 -12.04 -19.32
N ALA A 404 7.78 -12.38 -18.19
CA ALA A 404 8.48 -12.84 -16.99
C ALA A 404 9.25 -14.14 -17.23
N LEU A 405 8.62 -15.13 -17.86
CA LEU A 405 9.24 -16.43 -18.15
C LEU A 405 10.44 -16.28 -19.09
N ASN A 406 10.35 -15.44 -20.12
CA ASN A 406 11.49 -15.18 -21.01
C ASN A 406 12.71 -14.64 -20.24
N LEU A 407 12.52 -13.67 -19.36
CA LEU A 407 13.62 -13.16 -18.50
C LEU A 407 14.20 -14.26 -17.60
N ILE A 408 13.34 -15.11 -17.02
CA ILE A 408 13.78 -16.20 -16.15
C ILE A 408 14.59 -17.24 -16.94
N LYS A 409 14.20 -17.52 -18.19
CA LYS A 409 14.94 -18.40 -19.10
C LYS A 409 16.27 -17.79 -19.52
N GLU A 410 16.34 -16.48 -19.75
CA GLU A 410 17.61 -15.77 -20.00
C GLU A 410 18.59 -15.92 -18.83
N CYS A 411 18.09 -16.06 -17.60
CA CYS A 411 18.89 -16.35 -16.41
C CYS A 411 19.27 -17.85 -16.26
N GLY A 412 18.99 -18.70 -17.26
CA GLY A 412 19.43 -20.09 -17.33
C GLY A 412 18.51 -21.12 -16.66
N VAL A 413 17.21 -20.81 -16.53
CA VAL A 413 16.21 -21.74 -15.95
C VAL A 413 15.36 -22.36 -17.05
N GLU A 414 15.22 -23.69 -17.05
CA GLU A 414 14.44 -24.43 -18.05
C GLU A 414 12.95 -24.60 -17.67
N ASN A 415 12.09 -24.95 -18.63
CA ASN A 415 10.64 -25.05 -18.40
C ASN A 415 10.27 -26.06 -17.29
N ASN A 416 10.99 -27.18 -17.19
CA ASN A 416 10.76 -28.22 -16.17
C ASN A 416 11.18 -27.77 -14.75
N GLN A 417 11.97 -26.71 -14.66
CA GLN A 417 12.39 -26.06 -13.42
C GLN A 417 11.43 -24.96 -12.99
N ILE A 418 10.37 -24.70 -13.75
CA ILE A 418 9.42 -23.62 -13.47
C ILE A 418 8.03 -24.17 -13.17
N LYS A 419 7.43 -23.69 -12.09
CA LYS A 419 6.01 -23.85 -11.80
C LYS A 419 5.35 -22.49 -11.68
N VAL A 420 4.30 -22.27 -12.47
CA VAL A 420 3.51 -21.02 -12.42
C VAL A 420 2.37 -21.21 -11.43
N ILE A 421 2.22 -20.26 -10.52
CA ILE A 421 1.15 -20.23 -9.51
C ILE A 421 0.24 -19.04 -9.81
N SER A 422 -1.05 -19.30 -9.95
CA SER A 422 -2.08 -18.29 -10.20
C SER A 422 -3.34 -18.51 -9.38
N ALA A 423 -4.05 -17.45 -9.02
CA ALA A 423 -5.37 -17.60 -8.42
C ALA A 423 -6.41 -17.98 -9.48
N ILE A 424 -6.32 -17.36 -10.66
CA ILE A 424 -7.25 -17.52 -11.77
C ILE A 424 -6.52 -17.52 -13.12
N ALA A 425 -6.99 -18.33 -14.06
CA ALA A 425 -6.49 -18.34 -15.43
C ALA A 425 -7.64 -18.31 -16.44
N ALA A 426 -7.33 -17.91 -17.67
CA ALA A 426 -8.24 -18.01 -18.81
C ALA A 426 -7.57 -18.79 -19.96
N PRO A 427 -8.35 -19.47 -20.83
CA PRO A 427 -7.84 -20.22 -21.96
C PRO A 427 -6.83 -19.47 -22.85
N PRO A 428 -6.98 -18.16 -23.16
CA PRO A 428 -6.01 -17.45 -23.99
C PRO A 428 -4.59 -17.44 -23.41
N ALA A 429 -4.43 -17.21 -22.10
CA ALA A 429 -3.13 -17.29 -21.45
C ALA A 429 -2.57 -18.73 -21.44
N LEU A 430 -3.41 -19.71 -21.11
CA LEU A 430 -2.99 -21.11 -21.01
C LEU A 430 -2.55 -21.66 -22.38
N GLN A 431 -3.29 -21.33 -23.44
CA GLN A 431 -2.94 -21.70 -24.81
C GLN A 431 -1.59 -21.08 -25.19
N LYS A 432 -1.44 -19.77 -24.99
CA LYS A 432 -0.19 -19.06 -25.27
C LYS A 432 1.00 -19.64 -24.51
N LEU A 433 0.83 -19.97 -23.23
CA LEU A 433 1.85 -20.63 -22.41
C LEU A 433 2.18 -22.02 -22.93
N SER A 434 1.18 -22.81 -23.33
CA SER A 434 1.39 -24.17 -23.85
C SER A 434 2.16 -24.18 -25.17
N GLU A 435 1.90 -23.20 -26.05
CA GLU A 435 2.58 -23.04 -27.34
C GLU A 435 4.00 -22.49 -27.17
N THR A 436 4.20 -21.54 -26.25
CA THR A 436 5.48 -20.85 -26.05
C THR A 436 6.44 -21.64 -25.15
N PHE A 437 5.90 -22.32 -24.13
CA PHE A 437 6.68 -23.05 -23.12
C PHE A 437 6.15 -24.49 -22.96
N PRO A 438 6.45 -25.39 -23.92
CA PRO A 438 6.02 -26.78 -23.83
C PRO A 438 6.50 -27.44 -22.53
N GLY A 439 5.61 -28.20 -21.88
CA GLY A 439 5.89 -28.90 -20.63
C GLY A 439 5.84 -28.05 -19.36
N LEU A 440 5.58 -26.74 -19.47
CA LEU A 440 5.42 -25.85 -18.31
C LEU A 440 4.19 -26.25 -17.49
N GLN A 441 4.35 -26.33 -16.17
CA GLN A 441 3.25 -26.63 -15.25
C GLN A 441 2.65 -25.35 -14.69
N VAL A 442 1.33 -25.23 -14.81
CA VAL A 442 0.54 -24.10 -14.28
C VAL A 442 -0.44 -24.63 -13.24
N TYR A 443 -0.37 -24.09 -12.03
CA TYR A 443 -1.26 -24.39 -10.93
C TYR A 443 -2.16 -23.18 -10.72
N THR A 444 -3.46 -23.36 -10.95
CA THR A 444 -4.46 -22.31 -10.82
C THR A 444 -5.64 -22.75 -9.98
N GLY A 445 -6.18 -21.86 -9.16
CA GLY A 445 -7.37 -22.16 -8.34
C GLY A 445 -8.63 -22.37 -9.17
N ILE A 446 -8.76 -21.63 -10.27
CA ILE A 446 -9.88 -21.75 -11.21
C ILE A 446 -9.44 -21.38 -12.63
N ILE A 447 -10.16 -21.92 -13.63
CA ILE A 447 -10.06 -21.53 -15.04
C ILE A 447 -11.42 -20.99 -15.46
N ASP A 448 -11.45 -19.70 -15.80
CA ASP A 448 -12.66 -19.02 -16.25
C ASP A 448 -12.71 -18.96 -17.80
N PRO A 449 -13.91 -18.88 -18.41
CA PRO A 449 -14.08 -19.19 -19.83
C PRO A 449 -13.31 -18.31 -20.83
N THR A 450 -13.14 -17.02 -20.53
CA THR A 450 -12.64 -16.06 -21.52
C THR A 450 -12.02 -14.83 -20.88
N VAL A 451 -11.45 -13.97 -21.72
CA VAL A 451 -11.13 -12.58 -21.41
C VAL A 451 -12.02 -11.63 -22.21
N ASP A 452 -12.22 -10.41 -21.72
CA ASP A 452 -12.85 -9.31 -22.45
C ASP A 452 -11.83 -8.51 -23.29
N ASP A 453 -12.31 -7.49 -24.02
CA ASP A 453 -11.50 -6.65 -24.90
C ASP A 453 -10.44 -5.82 -24.15
N LYS A 454 -10.60 -5.65 -22.83
CA LYS A 454 -9.65 -4.95 -21.95
C LYS A 454 -8.66 -5.92 -21.29
N GLY A 455 -8.75 -7.22 -21.59
CA GLY A 455 -7.89 -8.24 -21.04
C GLY A 455 -8.24 -8.67 -19.61
N TYR A 456 -9.45 -8.39 -19.12
CA TYR A 456 -9.97 -8.94 -17.87
C TYR A 456 -10.56 -10.32 -18.08
N ILE A 457 -10.34 -11.23 -17.14
CA ILE A 457 -10.95 -12.56 -17.15
C ILE A 457 -12.45 -12.43 -16.81
N ILE A 458 -13.31 -13.23 -17.44
CA ILE A 458 -14.77 -13.21 -17.24
C ILE A 458 -15.25 -14.61 -16.86
N PRO A 459 -16.04 -14.78 -15.76
CA PRO A 459 -16.52 -13.75 -14.82
C PRO A 459 -15.42 -13.08 -14.00
N GLY A 460 -14.29 -13.78 -13.82
CA GLY A 460 -13.07 -13.23 -13.24
C GLY A 460 -13.19 -12.77 -11.81
N LEU A 461 -12.18 -12.02 -11.40
CA LEU A 461 -12.12 -11.39 -10.09
C LEU A 461 -11.88 -9.87 -10.17
N GLY A 462 -11.97 -9.25 -11.36
CA GLY A 462 -11.52 -7.87 -11.56
C GLY A 462 -9.98 -7.76 -11.46
N ASP A 463 -9.45 -6.60 -11.10
CA ASP A 463 -7.99 -6.43 -10.92
C ASP A 463 -7.53 -7.00 -9.56
N ALA A 464 -6.76 -8.09 -9.57
CA ALA A 464 -6.25 -8.73 -8.37
C ALA A 464 -5.36 -7.79 -7.53
N GLY A 465 -4.58 -6.93 -8.18
CA GLY A 465 -3.70 -6.00 -7.50
C GLY A 465 -4.50 -4.93 -6.77
N ASP A 466 -5.44 -4.30 -7.47
CA ASP A 466 -6.35 -3.32 -6.89
C ASP A 466 -7.20 -3.96 -5.80
N ARG A 467 -7.65 -5.20 -5.94
CA ARG A 467 -8.42 -5.84 -4.86
C ARG A 467 -7.57 -6.25 -3.66
N SER A 468 -6.34 -6.71 -3.91
CA SER A 468 -5.44 -7.20 -2.86
C SER A 468 -4.71 -6.07 -2.16
N PHE A 469 -4.53 -4.92 -2.82
CA PHE A 469 -3.84 -3.75 -2.29
C PHE A 469 -4.77 -2.53 -2.12
N GLY A 470 -6.01 -2.63 -2.60
CA GLY A 470 -7.18 -1.75 -2.50
C GLY A 470 -7.08 -0.36 -3.15
N THR A 471 -6.14 -0.19 -4.07
CA THR A 471 -6.05 0.97 -4.97
C THR A 471 -7.07 0.87 -6.09
#